data_AF-A0A9D4SIF5-F1
#
_entry.id   AF-A0A9D4SIF5-F1
#
_cell.length_a   1.000
_cell.length_b   1.000
_cell.length_c   1.000
_cell.angle_alpha   90.00
_cell.angle_beta   90.00
_cell.angle_gamma   90.00
#
_symmetry.space_group_name_H-M   'P 1'
#
loop_
_entity.id
_entity.type
_entity.pdbx_description
1 polymer ?
#
loop_
_entity_poly.entity_id
_entity_poly.type
_entity_poly.pdbx_seq_one_letter_code
_entity_poly.pdbx_strand_id
1 'polypeptide(L)'
;MIRMMMMDDDDDDMEYEFEASCRPLLNLYTFLHKPNQCPFYLVCDVIKSLKMTREIFINKYHHMVNISRINRSDFETNGLIVQLEKRRSNCKILNDKNKQTMNEQQQQQQQHEIEIVYQSEQINRILDIELTVI
;
A
#
# COMPACT_ATOMS: atom_id res chain seq x y z
N MET A 1 7.72 -9.91 -9.57
CA MET A 1 6.64 -9.66 -10.55
C MET A 1 7.08 -8.48 -11.42
N ILE A 2 6.85 -8.51 -12.73
CA ILE A 2 7.45 -7.56 -13.69
C ILE A 2 6.50 -6.38 -13.94
N ARG A 3 6.96 -5.13 -13.79
CA ARG A 3 6.27 -3.91 -14.22
C ARG A 3 7.10 -3.26 -15.33
N MET A 4 6.46 -2.96 -16.46
CA MET A 4 7.10 -2.42 -17.67
C MET A 4 6.48 -1.05 -17.94
N MET A 5 7.29 0.00 -18.07
CA MET A 5 6.86 1.29 -18.63
C MET A 5 7.57 1.46 -19.98
N MET A 6 6.82 1.77 -21.03
CA MET A 6 7.41 2.07 -22.34
C MET A 6 7.87 3.53 -22.35
N MET A 7 9.16 3.75 -22.59
CA MET A 7 9.69 5.03 -23.03
C MET A 7 10.10 4.89 -24.50
N ASP A 8 9.82 5.95 -25.27
CA ASP A 8 10.10 6.06 -26.69
C ASP A 8 11.62 6.10 -26.95
N ASP A 9 12.09 5.23 -27.84
CA ASP A 9 13.22 5.34 -28.76
C ASP A 9 14.46 6.20 -28.39
N ASP A 10 15.08 5.94 -27.25
CA ASP A 10 16.52 6.09 -27.07
C ASP A 10 17.03 4.85 -26.31
N ASP A 11 18.18 4.30 -26.69
CA ASP A 11 18.83 3.14 -26.04
C ASP A 11 19.29 3.51 -24.62
N ASP A 12 18.34 3.81 -23.73
CA ASP A 12 18.56 3.93 -22.30
C ASP A 12 18.57 2.52 -21.70
N ASP A 13 19.68 2.15 -21.08
CA ASP A 13 19.82 0.93 -20.28
C ASP A 13 18.63 0.85 -19.30
N MET A 14 17.63 0.03 -19.63
CA MET A 14 16.49 -0.21 -18.73
C MET A 14 17.01 -0.88 -17.46
N GLU A 15 17.16 -0.11 -16.39
CA GLU A 15 17.49 -0.63 -15.07
C GLU A 15 16.28 -1.39 -14.51
N TYR A 16 16.48 -2.67 -14.18
CA TYR A 16 15.44 -3.49 -13.58
C TYR A 16 15.63 -3.56 -12.07
N GLU A 17 14.65 -3.10 -11.31
CA GLU A 17 14.64 -3.20 -9.85
C GLU A 17 13.84 -4.44 -9.37
N PHE A 18 14.48 -5.25 -8.52
CA PHE A 18 13.90 -6.45 -7.93
C PHE A 18 13.75 -6.33 -6.42
N GLU A 19 12.56 -6.65 -5.92
CA GLU A 19 12.28 -6.78 -4.49
C GLU A 19 12.50 -8.23 -4.04
N ALA A 20 13.37 -8.42 -3.05
CA ALA A 20 13.56 -9.68 -2.34
C ALA A 20 13.22 -9.51 -0.86
N SER A 21 12.59 -10.51 -0.25
CA SER A 21 12.33 -10.52 1.19
C SER A 21 12.26 -11.94 1.73
N CYS A 22 12.66 -12.11 2.99
CA CYS A 22 12.45 -13.34 3.74
C CYS A 22 10.99 -13.49 4.24
N ARG A 23 10.16 -12.45 4.06
CA ARG A 23 8.73 -12.43 4.38
C ARG A 23 7.90 -12.39 3.10
N PRO A 24 6.63 -12.83 3.14
CA PRO A 24 5.71 -12.59 2.03
C PRO A 24 5.62 -11.08 1.73
N LEU A 25 5.83 -10.70 0.46
CA LEU A 25 5.71 -9.31 0.03
C LEU A 25 4.26 -8.82 0.22
N LEU A 26 4.13 -7.60 0.72
CA LEU A 26 2.83 -6.96 0.89
C LEU A 26 2.36 -6.34 -0.42
N ASN A 27 1.05 -6.26 -0.58
CA ASN A 27 0.46 -5.53 -1.70
C ASN A 27 0.88 -4.07 -1.64
N LEU A 28 1.53 -3.62 -2.70
CA LEU A 28 1.89 -2.23 -2.94
C LEU A 28 0.80 -1.61 -3.81
N TYR A 29 0.21 -0.53 -3.34
CA TYR A 29 -0.91 0.14 -4.00
C TYR A 29 -0.48 1.44 -4.67
N THR A 30 -1.21 1.85 -5.70
CA THR A 30 -1.13 3.17 -6.33
C THR A 30 -2.52 3.60 -6.78
N PHE A 31 -2.66 4.82 -7.28
CA PHE A 31 -3.93 5.34 -7.80
C PHE A 31 -3.91 5.41 -9.34
N LEU A 32 -4.96 4.86 -9.99
CA LEU A 32 -5.09 4.80 -11.44
C LEU A 32 -4.91 6.16 -12.14
N HIS A 33 -5.46 7.22 -11.58
CA HIS A 33 -5.49 8.56 -12.19
C HIS A 33 -4.46 9.54 -11.60
N LYS A 34 -3.54 9.05 -10.78
CA LYS A 34 -2.50 9.89 -10.15
C LYS A 34 -1.13 9.24 -10.33
N PRO A 35 -0.61 9.17 -11.57
CA PRO A 35 0.63 8.44 -11.88
C PRO A 35 1.86 8.99 -11.14
N ASN A 36 1.84 10.28 -10.77
CA ASN A 36 2.94 10.92 -10.03
C ASN A 36 2.85 10.73 -8.50
N GLN A 37 1.84 10.01 -7.99
CA GLN A 37 1.79 9.70 -6.58
C GLN A 37 2.63 8.47 -6.26
N CYS A 38 3.48 8.62 -5.23
CA CYS A 38 4.28 7.52 -4.71
C CYS A 38 3.37 6.34 -4.34
N PRO A 39 3.73 5.10 -4.73
CA PRO A 39 3.05 3.91 -4.26
C PRO A 39 3.01 3.84 -2.73
N PHE A 40 2.10 3.06 -2.17
CA PHE A 40 1.91 2.99 -0.72
C PHE A 40 1.45 1.60 -0.25
N TYR A 41 1.77 1.28 1.00
CA TYR A 41 1.25 0.11 1.71
C TYR A 41 0.11 0.52 2.64
N LEU A 42 -0.83 -0.39 2.88
CA LEU A 42 -1.82 -0.21 3.94
C LEU A 42 -1.17 -0.44 5.30
N VAL A 43 -1.34 0.51 6.24
CA VAL A 43 -0.79 0.38 7.61
C VAL A 43 -1.28 -0.90 8.28
N CYS A 44 -2.53 -1.29 8.04
CA CYS A 44 -3.12 -2.50 8.61
C CYS A 44 -2.41 -3.78 8.16
N ASP A 45 -1.87 -3.82 6.95
CA ASP A 45 -1.15 -4.98 6.43
C ASP A 45 0.32 -4.98 6.90
N VAL A 46 0.93 -3.79 6.98
CA VAL A 46 2.25 -3.60 7.58
C VAL A 46 2.29 -4.11 9.02
N ILE A 47 1.36 -3.68 9.87
CA ILE A 47 1.36 -4.09 11.29
C ILE A 47 1.06 -5.58 11.48
N LYS A 48 0.23 -6.17 10.61
CA LYS A 48 -0.01 -7.62 10.59
C LYS A 48 1.26 -8.38 10.20
N SER A 49 1.96 -7.94 9.17
CA SER A 49 3.23 -8.53 8.71
C SER A 49 4.32 -8.47 9.78
N LEU A 50 4.40 -7.33 10.47
CA LEU A 50 5.35 -7.09 11.56
C LEU A 50 4.92 -7.70 12.89
N LYS A 51 3.70 -8.27 12.98
CA LYS A 51 3.12 -8.84 14.20
C LYS A 51 3.15 -7.87 15.39
N MET A 52 2.81 -6.62 15.14
CA MET A 52 2.77 -5.55 16.15
C MET A 52 1.44 -4.81 16.14
N THR A 53 1.17 -4.05 17.20
CA THR A 53 0.00 -3.17 17.24
C THR A 53 0.28 -1.86 16.50
N ARG A 54 -0.79 -1.18 16.09
CA ARG A 54 -0.71 0.16 15.49
C ARG A 54 0.04 1.15 16.37
N GLU A 55 -0.24 1.14 17.67
CA GLU A 55 0.41 2.05 18.64
C GLU A 55 1.92 1.83 18.70
N ILE A 56 2.35 0.56 18.78
CA ILE A 56 3.78 0.22 18.79
C ILE A 56 4.44 0.64 17.47
N PHE A 57 3.79 0.40 16.34
CA PHE A 57 4.31 0.78 15.02
C PHE A 57 4.52 2.29 14.92
N ILE A 58 3.51 3.09 15.29
CA ILE A 58 3.58 4.56 15.21
C ILE A 58 4.64 5.09 16.17
N ASN A 59 4.63 4.66 17.44
CA ASN A 59 5.60 5.14 18.42
C ASN A 59 7.04 4.84 17.97
N LYS A 60 7.27 3.66 17.39
CA LYS A 60 8.59 3.24 16.95
C LYS A 60 9.05 3.89 15.64
N TYR A 61 8.15 4.10 14.66
CA TYR A 61 8.55 4.43 13.29
C TYR A 61 7.98 5.74 12.73
N HIS A 62 7.12 6.47 13.43
CA HIS A 62 6.52 7.71 12.88
C HIS A 62 7.54 8.75 12.39
N HIS A 63 8.76 8.73 12.93
CA HIS A 63 9.84 9.64 12.54
C HIS A 63 10.61 9.17 11.29
N MET A 64 10.46 7.91 10.89
CA MET A 64 11.15 7.30 9.74
C MET A 64 10.26 7.18 8.51
N VAL A 65 8.94 7.09 8.69
CA VAL A 65 8.00 6.82 7.61
C VAL A 65 6.89 7.87 7.54
N ASN A 66 6.45 8.16 6.31
CA ASN A 66 5.35 9.08 6.08
C ASN A 66 4.01 8.33 6.14
N ILE A 67 3.35 8.42 7.30
CA ILE A 67 2.01 7.90 7.51
C ILE A 67 1.00 8.96 7.13
N SER A 68 0.09 8.61 6.23
CA SER A 68 -0.97 9.51 5.76
C SER A 68 -2.33 8.83 5.85
N ARG A 69 -3.38 9.62 5.65
CA ARG A 69 -4.76 9.17 5.57
C ARG A 69 -5.33 9.52 4.21
N ILE A 70 -6.01 8.56 3.60
CA ILE A 70 -6.70 8.74 2.34
C ILE A 70 -8.15 8.34 2.50
N ASN A 71 -9.01 8.91 1.65
CA ASN A 71 -10.42 8.53 1.65
C ASN A 71 -10.58 7.09 1.15
N ARG A 72 -11.35 6.31 1.91
CA ARG A 72 -11.66 4.92 1.61
C ARG A 72 -12.39 4.75 0.28
N SER A 73 -13.37 5.61 -0.02
CA SER A 73 -14.11 5.52 -1.29
C SER A 73 -13.21 5.77 -2.49
N ASP A 74 -12.25 6.68 -2.34
CA ASP A 74 -11.28 7.00 -3.39
C ASP A 74 -10.34 5.82 -3.62
N PHE A 75 -9.90 5.16 -2.54
CA PHE A 75 -9.11 3.94 -2.61
C PHE A 75 -9.86 2.77 -3.24
N GLU A 76 -11.10 2.51 -2.83
CA GLU A 76 -11.89 1.41 -3.37
C GLU A 76 -12.21 1.61 -4.86
N THR A 77 -12.35 2.86 -5.31
CA THR A 77 -12.66 3.20 -6.70
C THR A 77 -11.41 3.24 -7.58
N ASN A 78 -10.30 3.78 -7.08
CA ASN A 78 -9.13 4.13 -7.89
C ASN A 78 -7.84 3.39 -7.50
N GLY A 79 -7.85 2.63 -6.41
CA GLY A 79 -6.71 1.88 -5.91
C GLY A 79 -6.37 0.71 -6.81
N LEU A 80 -5.10 0.57 -7.16
CA LEU A 80 -4.55 -0.50 -7.97
C LEU A 80 -3.39 -1.16 -7.24
N ILE A 81 -3.32 -2.48 -7.28
CA ILE A 81 -2.12 -3.20 -6.84
C ILE A 81 -1.07 -3.05 -7.94
N VAL A 82 0.06 -2.45 -7.58
CA VAL A 82 1.23 -2.23 -8.44
C VAL A 82 1.84 -3.55 -8.86
N GLN A 83 1.82 -4.52 -7.94
CA GLN A 83 2.07 -5.90 -8.28
C GLN A 83 0.83 -6.42 -9.06
N LEU A 84 0.82 -6.22 -10.38
CA LEU A 84 -0.01 -6.87 -11.40
C LEU A 84 -0.40 -8.34 -11.10
N GLU A 85 -1.44 -8.59 -10.30
CA GLU A 85 -2.03 -9.92 -10.23
C GLU A 85 -2.62 -10.28 -11.60
N LYS A 86 -2.24 -11.45 -12.13
CA LYS A 86 -2.95 -12.09 -13.23
C LYS A 86 -4.42 -12.16 -12.83
N ARG A 87 -5.28 -11.43 -13.56
CA ARG A 87 -6.73 -11.53 -13.42
C ARG A 87 -7.15 -13.00 -13.60
N ARG A 88 -7.37 -13.70 -12.49
CA ARG A 88 -8.32 -14.81 -12.41
C ARG A 88 -9.42 -14.36 -11.47
N SER A 89 -10.45 -13.83 -12.12
CA SER A 89 -11.81 -13.62 -11.64
C SER A 89 -12.17 -14.48 -10.44
N ASN A 90 -12.27 -13.87 -9.26
CA ASN A 90 -13.20 -14.17 -8.17
C ASN A 90 -13.02 -13.14 -7.03
N CYS A 91 -13.27 -11.86 -7.31
CA CYS A 91 -13.45 -10.87 -6.24
C CYS A 91 -14.76 -11.17 -5.51
N LYS A 92 -14.69 -11.86 -4.37
CA LYS A 92 -15.75 -11.79 -3.36
C LYS A 92 -15.64 -10.43 -2.69
N ILE A 93 -16.43 -9.47 -3.17
CA ILE A 93 -16.70 -8.23 -2.45
C ILE A 93 -17.38 -8.62 -1.14
N LEU A 94 -16.67 -8.50 -0.02
CA LEU A 94 -17.21 -8.69 1.32
C LEU A 94 -18.14 -7.50 1.64
N ASN A 95 -19.43 -7.69 1.36
CA ASN A 95 -20.49 -6.83 1.87
C ASN A 95 -20.89 -7.31 3.27
N ASP A 96 -20.25 -6.79 4.31
CA ASP A 96 -20.80 -6.89 5.66
C ASP A 96 -21.64 -5.64 5.96
N LYS A 97 -22.92 -5.71 5.58
CA LYS A 97 -23.94 -4.82 6.13
C LYS A 97 -24.52 -5.46 7.39
N ASN A 98 -24.38 -4.79 8.53
CA ASN A 98 -25.47 -4.49 9.51
C ASN A 98 -24.94 -4.25 10.93
N LYS A 99 -25.03 -3.01 11.44
CA LYS A 99 -26.06 -2.50 12.38
C LYS A 99 -25.59 -1.19 13.03
N GLN A 100 -26.41 -0.15 12.87
CA GLN A 100 -26.31 1.13 13.57
C GLN A 100 -26.39 0.96 15.09
N THR A 101 -25.64 1.77 15.83
CA THR A 101 -26.10 2.31 17.12
C THR A 101 -25.43 3.66 17.39
N MET A 102 -26.25 4.66 17.69
CA MET A 102 -25.88 6.07 17.83
C MET A 102 -24.71 6.32 18.78
N ASN A 103 -23.61 6.85 18.23
CA ASN A 103 -22.73 7.87 18.83
C ASN A 103 -21.73 8.38 17.78
N GLU A 104 -22.26 8.82 16.63
CA GLU A 104 -21.56 8.79 15.34
C GLU A 104 -21.28 10.18 14.74
N GLN A 105 -20.55 11.05 15.42
CA GLN A 105 -19.99 12.25 14.74
C GLN A 105 -18.46 12.29 14.74
N GLN A 106 -17.80 11.69 15.74
CA GLN A 106 -16.34 11.49 15.72
C GLN A 106 -15.93 10.09 15.19
N GLN A 107 -16.80 9.07 15.30
CA GLN A 107 -16.52 7.74 14.76
C GLN A 107 -16.78 7.61 13.24
N GLN A 108 -17.69 8.41 12.66
CA GLN A 108 -17.97 8.35 11.22
C GLN A 108 -16.80 8.85 10.35
N GLN A 109 -16.05 9.87 10.78
CA GLN A 109 -14.87 10.32 10.04
C GLN A 109 -13.78 9.24 9.97
N GLN A 110 -13.59 8.45 11.05
CA GLN A 110 -12.62 7.35 11.07
C GLN A 110 -13.03 6.16 10.18
N GLN A 111 -14.32 5.97 9.89
CA GLN A 111 -14.78 4.91 8.99
C GLN A 111 -14.52 5.23 7.51
N HIS A 112 -14.34 6.51 7.18
CA HIS A 112 -14.13 6.98 5.81
C HIS A 112 -12.66 7.16 5.42
N GLU A 113 -11.73 7.06 6.36
CA GLU A 113 -10.30 7.19 6.09
C GLU A 113 -9.58 5.87 6.31
N ILE A 114 -8.59 5.60 5.47
CA ILE A 114 -7.66 4.48 5.64
C ILE A 114 -6.24 5.03 5.80
N GLU A 115 -5.48 4.39 6.68
CA GLU A 115 -4.10 4.77 6.95
C GLU A 115 -3.14 4.05 6.02
N ILE A 116 -2.24 4.82 5.42
CA ILE A 116 -1.25 4.35 4.46
C ILE A 116 0.15 4.77 4.87
N VAL A 117 1.15 4.03 4.37
CA VAL A 117 2.56 4.40 4.43
C VAL A 117 3.09 4.47 3.02
N TYR A 118 3.62 5.62 2.61
CA TYR A 118 4.24 5.73 1.29
C TYR A 118 5.50 4.87 1.19
N GLN A 119 5.69 4.28 0.01
CA GLN A 119 6.89 3.52 -0.33
C GLN A 119 8.10 4.43 -0.19
N SER A 120 9.13 3.89 0.45
CA SER A 120 10.40 4.55 0.69
C SER A 120 11.42 3.50 1.11
N GLU A 121 12.71 3.83 1.02
CA GLU A 121 13.77 2.96 1.50
C GLU A 121 13.60 2.57 2.97
N GLN A 122 13.08 3.49 3.81
CA GLN A 122 12.90 3.23 5.24
C GLN A 122 11.83 2.18 5.51
N ILE A 123 10.68 2.24 4.84
CA ILE A 123 9.66 1.21 5.02
C ILE A 123 10.11 -0.13 4.43
N ASN A 124 10.89 -0.13 3.35
CA ASN A 124 11.48 -1.35 2.79
C ASN A 124 12.42 -2.02 3.81
N ARG A 125 13.31 -1.26 4.44
CA ARG A 125 14.18 -1.76 5.52
C ARG A 125 13.38 -2.30 6.71
N ILE A 126 12.29 -1.63 7.11
CA ILE A 126 11.43 -2.10 8.21
C ILE A 126 10.73 -3.42 7.86
N LEU A 127 10.37 -3.61 6.59
CA LEU A 127 9.72 -4.80 6.07
C LEU A 127 10.70 -5.92 5.67
N ASP A 128 12.00 -5.72 5.90
CA ASP A 128 13.07 -6.62 5.43
C ASP A 128 12.99 -6.86 3.91
N ILE A 129 12.80 -5.79 3.13
CA ILE A 129 12.81 -5.79 1.66
C ILE A 129 14.17 -5.28 1.18
N GLU A 130 14.87 -6.11 0.42
CA GLU A 130 16.10 -5.79 -0.29
C GLU A 130 15.77 -5.44 -1.75
N LEU A 131 16.28 -4.30 -2.21
CA LEU A 131 16.16 -3.85 -3.59
C LEU A 131 17.46 -4.15 -4.32
N THR A 132 17.38 -4.89 -5.43
CA THR A 132 18.52 -5.18 -6.30
C THR A 132 18.27 -4.60 -7.68
N VAL A 133 19.17 -3.76 -8.16
CA VAL A 133 19.15 -3.22 -9.53
C VAL A 133 20.11 -4.03 -10.39
N ILE A 134 19.65 -4.46 -11.56
CA ILE A 134 20.45 -5.17 -12.57
C ILE A 134 20.33 -4.53 -13.95
#